data_AF-A0A4D4L0L2-F1
#
_entry.id   AF-A0A4D4L0L2-F1
#
_cell.length_a   1.000
_cell.length_b   1.000
_cell.length_c   1.000
_cell.angle_alpha   90.00
_cell.angle_beta   90.00
_cell.angle_gamma   90.00
#
_symmetry.space_group_name_H-M   'P 1'
#
loop_
_entity.id
_entity.type
_entity.pdbx_description
1 polymer ?
#
loop_
_entity_poly.entity_id
_entity_poly.type
_entity_poly.pdbx_seq_one_letter_code
_entity_poly.pdbx_strand_id
1 'polypeptide(L)'
;MKTTDVPRYTPDWLELREGADAAARSPELLEALGPQLSGPPLVIHDLGCGTGSMGRWLAPRLSGPQLWILHDRDPELLDRAAVRMPRAATDGSRITIATARGDLSRLTASTLDGASLVTASALLDVLTPEEVDGIAAACAEAECPALLALSVVGRVELTPADPMDAEITEAFNAHQRRGGLVGPDAMAVASEAFARHGATVRTHASPWMLGPSTPR
;
A
#
# COMPACT_ATOMS: atom_id res chain seq x y z
N MET A 1 -8.49 -9.16 -28.89
CA MET A 1 -8.96 -9.98 -27.77
C MET A 1 -8.86 -9.13 -26.52
N LYS A 2 -9.98 -8.59 -26.00
CA LYS A 2 -9.97 -7.80 -24.76
C LYS A 2 -9.90 -8.78 -23.58
N THR A 3 -8.71 -9.06 -23.08
CA THR A 3 -8.54 -9.69 -21.78
C THR A 3 -8.89 -8.66 -20.72
N THR A 4 -10.17 -8.63 -20.34
CA THR A 4 -10.70 -7.86 -19.19
C THR A 4 -10.50 -8.58 -17.86
N ASP A 5 -9.63 -9.60 -17.82
CA ASP A 5 -9.39 -10.37 -16.60
C ASP A 5 -8.33 -9.63 -15.79
N VAL A 6 -8.81 -8.81 -14.86
CA VAL A 6 -7.98 -8.16 -13.85
C VAL A 6 -7.37 -9.27 -12.99
N PRO A 7 -6.05 -9.25 -12.71
CA PRO A 7 -5.42 -10.25 -11.85
C PRO A 7 -6.16 -10.36 -10.52
N ARG A 8 -6.57 -11.59 -10.16
CA ARG A 8 -7.15 -11.89 -8.86
C ARG A 8 -6.06 -12.38 -7.91
N TYR A 9 -6.08 -11.88 -6.68
CA TYR A 9 -5.18 -12.34 -5.63
C TYR A 9 -5.94 -13.27 -4.69
N THR A 10 -5.37 -14.45 -4.41
CA THR A 10 -6.02 -15.37 -3.49
C THR A 10 -5.83 -14.88 -2.04
N PRO A 11 -6.87 -14.93 -1.20
CA PRO A 11 -6.76 -14.54 0.21
C PRO A 11 -5.66 -15.30 0.95
N ASP A 12 -5.51 -16.60 0.68
CA ASP A 12 -4.49 -17.45 1.32
C ASP A 12 -3.06 -16.97 0.99
N TRP A 13 -2.81 -16.52 -0.24
CA TRP A 13 -1.53 -15.93 -0.61
C TRP A 13 -1.25 -14.63 0.14
N LEU A 14 -2.27 -13.77 0.26
CA LEU A 14 -2.16 -12.51 0.99
C LEU A 14 -1.94 -12.73 2.49
N GLU A 15 -2.48 -13.81 3.04
CA GLU A 15 -2.27 -14.18 4.44
C GLU A 15 -0.84 -14.65 4.71
N LEU A 16 -0.25 -15.47 3.82
CA LEU A 16 1.13 -15.96 3.97
C LEU A 16 2.18 -14.84 4.05
N ARG A 17 1.96 -13.73 3.34
CA ARG A 17 2.89 -12.58 3.34
C ARG A 17 2.68 -11.61 4.50
N GLU A 18 1.54 -11.67 5.20
CA GLU A 18 1.14 -10.62 6.15
C GLU A 18 2.16 -10.43 7.29
N GLY A 19 2.74 -11.51 7.80
CA GLY A 19 3.79 -11.44 8.83
C GLY A 19 5.06 -10.77 8.34
N ALA A 20 5.52 -11.10 7.13
CA ALA A 20 6.69 -10.49 6.50
C ALA A 20 6.45 -9.01 6.17
N ASP A 21 5.26 -8.69 5.65
CA ASP A 21 4.81 -7.32 5.40
C ASP A 21 4.87 -6.47 6.67
N ALA A 22 4.27 -6.97 7.76
CA ALA A 22 4.20 -6.27 9.03
C ALA A 22 5.58 -6.01 9.64
N ALA A 23 6.51 -6.98 9.51
CA ALA A 23 7.88 -6.86 10.00
C ALA A 23 8.73 -5.88 9.17
N ALA A 24 8.46 -5.76 7.87
CA ALA A 24 9.20 -4.89 6.98
C ALA A 24 8.75 -3.42 7.05
N ARG A 25 7.46 -3.14 7.25
CA ARG A 25 6.93 -1.76 7.29
C ARG A 25 7.68 -0.90 8.31
N SER A 26 8.18 0.26 7.87
CA SER A 26 8.99 1.19 8.68
C SER A 26 8.13 1.95 9.70
N PRO A 27 8.36 1.76 11.01
CA PRO A 27 7.78 2.62 12.04
C PRO A 27 8.31 4.06 11.96
N GLU A 28 9.54 4.26 11.49
CA GLU A 28 10.21 5.57 11.41
C GLU A 28 9.49 6.52 10.44
N LEU A 29 8.99 6.00 9.31
CA LEU A 29 8.18 6.78 8.39
C LEU A 29 6.84 7.18 9.01
N LEU A 30 6.23 6.30 9.82
CA LEU A 30 5.00 6.61 10.55
C LEU A 30 5.23 7.70 11.60
N GLU A 31 6.32 7.62 12.37
CA GLU A 31 6.70 8.64 13.36
C GLU A 31 6.92 10.01 12.71
N ALA A 32 7.60 10.04 11.55
CA ALA A 32 7.80 11.27 10.78
C ALA A 32 6.50 11.87 10.25
N LEU A 33 5.49 11.03 9.98
CA LEU A 33 4.19 11.43 9.44
C LEU A 33 3.24 11.95 10.51
N GLY A 34 3.34 11.44 11.74
CA GLY A 34 2.44 11.73 12.86
C GLY A 34 2.09 13.22 13.04
N PRO A 35 3.07 14.15 13.04
CA PRO A 35 2.80 15.59 13.18
C PRO A 35 1.96 16.22 12.06
N GLN A 36 1.84 15.56 10.90
CA GLN A 36 1.04 16.03 9.76
C GLN A 36 -0.39 15.50 9.76
N LEU A 37 -0.70 14.50 10.60
CA LEU A 37 -2.04 13.93 10.66
C LEU A 37 -2.99 14.91 11.38
N SER A 38 -4.12 15.20 10.75
CA SER A 38 -5.09 16.19 11.23
C SER A 38 -6.43 15.56 11.64
N GLY A 39 -6.99 16.06 12.75
CA GLY A 39 -8.36 15.76 13.20
C GLY A 39 -8.50 14.61 14.22
N PRO A 40 -9.60 14.63 15.00
CA PRO A 40 -10.42 13.43 15.17
C PRO A 40 -11.82 13.57 14.51
N PRO A 41 -12.35 12.51 13.86
CA PRO A 41 -11.66 11.25 13.62
C PRO A 41 -10.56 11.44 12.57
N LEU A 42 -9.49 10.64 12.65
CA LEU A 42 -8.59 10.47 11.52
C LEU A 42 -9.37 9.77 10.41
N VAL A 43 -9.35 10.31 9.19
CA VAL A 43 -9.98 9.70 8.01
C VAL A 43 -8.88 9.11 7.14
N ILE A 44 -8.82 7.78 7.07
CA ILE A 44 -7.75 7.04 6.37
C ILE A 44 -8.33 6.34 5.16
N HIS A 45 -7.74 6.59 3.99
CA HIS A 45 -8.05 5.88 2.75
C HIS A 45 -6.98 4.83 2.48
N ASP A 46 -7.35 3.55 2.49
CA ASP A 46 -6.44 2.42 2.18
C ASP A 46 -6.67 1.95 0.74
N LEU A 47 -5.78 2.34 -0.17
CA LEU A 47 -5.86 2.06 -1.60
C LEU A 47 -5.32 0.67 -1.91
N GLY A 48 -6.11 -0.14 -2.60
CA GLY A 48 -5.74 -1.53 -2.89
C GLY A 48 -5.59 -2.35 -1.61
N CYS A 49 -6.56 -2.22 -0.69
CA CYS A 49 -6.43 -2.73 0.67
C CYS A 49 -6.24 -4.25 0.75
N GLY A 50 -6.61 -4.98 -0.31
CA GLY A 50 -6.60 -6.45 -0.31
C GLY A 50 -7.43 -6.98 0.85
N THR A 51 -6.87 -7.88 1.66
CA THR A 51 -7.53 -8.39 2.86
C THR A 51 -7.42 -7.46 4.08
N GLY A 52 -6.91 -6.23 3.95
CA GLY A 52 -6.82 -5.23 5.02
C GLY A 52 -5.59 -5.34 5.92
N SER A 53 -4.46 -5.87 5.41
CA SER A 53 -3.25 -6.06 6.23
C SER A 53 -2.61 -4.73 6.66
N MET A 54 -2.74 -3.68 5.85
CA MET A 54 -2.24 -2.35 6.18
C MET A 54 -3.04 -1.74 7.33
N GLY A 55 -4.37 -1.79 7.27
CA GLY A 55 -5.23 -1.35 8.36
C GLY A 55 -5.02 -2.11 9.68
N ARG A 56 -4.82 -3.43 9.64
CA ARG A 56 -4.49 -4.21 10.85
C ARG A 56 -3.14 -3.82 11.47
N TRP A 57 -2.17 -3.41 10.65
CA TRP A 57 -0.87 -2.95 11.14
C TRP A 57 -0.92 -1.50 11.64
N LEU A 58 -1.53 -0.60 10.88
CA LEU A 58 -1.46 0.84 11.15
C LEU A 58 -2.50 1.31 12.19
N ALA A 59 -3.74 0.82 12.14
CA ALA A 59 -4.81 1.35 12.98
C ALA A 59 -4.52 1.28 14.50
N PRO A 60 -3.91 0.20 15.04
CA PRO A 60 -3.52 0.15 16.46
C PRO A 60 -2.39 1.10 16.86
N ARG A 61 -1.64 1.66 15.89
CA ARG A 61 -0.52 2.57 16.10
C ARG A 61 -0.92 4.04 16.02
N LEU A 62 -2.14 4.32 15.57
CA LEU A 62 -2.73 5.66 15.54
C LEU A 62 -3.56 5.88 16.81
N SER A 63 -3.54 7.10 17.34
CA SER A 63 -4.33 7.49 18.52
C SER A 63 -5.64 8.19 18.11
N GLY A 64 -6.65 8.07 18.97
CA GLY A 64 -7.93 8.72 18.78
C GLY A 64 -8.86 8.04 17.76
N PRO A 65 -10.12 8.51 17.66
CA PRO A 65 -11.13 7.91 16.79
C PRO A 65 -10.69 7.88 15.31
N GLN A 66 -11.05 6.82 14.59
CA GLN A 66 -10.65 6.62 13.20
C GLN A 66 -11.84 6.23 12.32
N LEU A 67 -11.80 6.67 11.06
CA LEU A 67 -12.62 6.18 9.97
C LEU A 67 -11.69 5.63 8.88
N TRP A 68 -11.79 4.33 8.61
CA TRP A 68 -11.07 3.66 7.53
C TRP A 68 -11.97 3.45 6.33
N ILE A 69 -11.59 3.99 5.18
CA ILE A 69 -12.24 3.78 3.90
C ILE A 69 -11.35 2.85 3.08
N LEU A 70 -11.79 1.61 2.93
CA LEU A 70 -11.04 0.53 2.27
C LEU A 70 -11.40 0.48 0.78
N HIS A 71 -10.42 0.67 -0.09
CA HIS A 71 -10.61 0.66 -1.54
C HIS A 71 -10.02 -0.59 -2.17
N ASP A 72 -10.83 -1.31 -2.93
CA ASP A 72 -10.38 -2.42 -3.76
C ASP A 72 -11.35 -2.64 -4.93
N ARG A 73 -10.89 -3.28 -6.00
CA ARG A 73 -11.73 -3.67 -7.14
C ARG A 73 -12.49 -4.97 -6.84
N ASP A 74 -11.92 -5.84 -6.00
CA ASP A 74 -12.48 -7.15 -5.64
C ASP A 74 -13.43 -7.04 -4.43
N PRO A 75 -14.74 -7.30 -4.61
CA PRO A 75 -15.69 -7.25 -3.50
C PRO A 75 -15.43 -8.32 -2.43
N GLU A 76 -14.87 -9.48 -2.79
CA GLU A 76 -14.57 -10.53 -1.81
C GLU A 76 -13.43 -10.12 -0.87
N LEU A 77 -12.42 -9.42 -1.41
CA LEU A 77 -11.34 -8.87 -0.61
C LEU A 77 -11.86 -7.76 0.31
N LEU A 78 -12.74 -6.88 -0.17
CA LEU A 78 -13.38 -5.85 0.65
C LEU A 78 -14.17 -6.43 1.82
N ASP A 79 -14.97 -7.48 1.59
CA ASP A 79 -15.74 -8.14 2.64
C ASP A 79 -14.81 -8.73 3.71
N ARG A 80 -13.75 -9.42 3.27
CA ARG A 80 -12.73 -9.99 4.18
C ARG A 80 -12.00 -8.91 4.97
N ALA A 81 -11.59 -7.83 4.30
CA ALA A 81 -10.92 -6.70 4.95
C ALA A 81 -11.81 -6.04 5.99
N ALA A 82 -13.06 -5.74 5.64
CA ALA A 82 -14.02 -5.11 6.52
C ALA A 82 -14.30 -5.95 7.78
N VAL A 83 -14.34 -7.28 7.67
CA VAL A 83 -14.51 -8.19 8.81
C VAL A 83 -13.27 -8.22 9.71
N ARG A 84 -12.06 -8.26 9.12
CA ARG A 84 -10.79 -8.44 9.85
C ARG A 84 -10.22 -7.14 10.43
N MET A 85 -10.76 -5.98 10.08
CA MET A 85 -10.30 -4.69 10.61
C MET A 85 -10.53 -4.58 12.13
N PRO A 86 -9.58 -4.01 12.89
CA PRO A 86 -9.78 -3.68 14.30
C PRO A 86 -10.97 -2.71 14.46
N ARG A 87 -11.72 -2.86 15.56
CA ARG A 87 -12.86 -1.97 15.91
C ARG A 87 -12.50 -0.92 16.96
N ALA A 88 -11.35 -1.06 17.61
CA ALA A 88 -10.81 -0.13 18.58
C ALA A 88 -9.29 0.02 18.39
N ALA A 89 -8.79 1.22 18.57
CA ALA A 89 -7.35 1.48 18.62
C ALA A 89 -6.78 1.04 19.97
N THR A 90 -5.45 1.09 20.13
CA THR A 90 -4.77 0.68 21.38
C THR A 90 -5.21 1.49 22.60
N ASP A 91 -5.59 2.76 22.41
CA ASP A 91 -6.13 3.63 23.47
C ASP A 91 -7.63 3.42 23.75
N GLY A 92 -8.27 2.46 23.08
CA GLY A 92 -9.69 2.14 23.22
C GLY A 92 -10.63 3.02 22.38
N SER A 93 -10.10 3.99 21.62
CA SER A 93 -10.91 4.84 20.75
C SER A 93 -11.52 4.05 19.58
N ARG A 94 -12.70 4.50 19.12
CA ARG A 94 -13.51 3.78 18.13
C ARG A 94 -12.90 3.85 16.73
N ILE A 95 -12.84 2.70 16.06
CA ILE A 95 -12.49 2.59 14.65
C ILE A 95 -13.75 2.20 13.86
N THR A 96 -14.12 3.03 12.90
CA THR A 96 -15.23 2.79 11.96
C THR A 96 -14.66 2.40 10.60
N ILE A 97 -15.34 1.50 9.90
CA ILE A 97 -14.90 0.97 8.61
C ILE A 97 -15.99 1.24 7.59
N ALA A 98 -15.60 1.74 6.42
CA ALA A 98 -16.39 1.79 5.21
C ALA A 98 -15.61 1.12 4.08
N THR A 99 -16.33 0.55 3.10
CA THR A 99 -15.73 -0.02 1.89
C THR A 99 -16.13 0.80 0.68
N ALA A 100 -15.20 0.99 -0.24
CA ALA A 100 -15.38 1.70 -1.48
C ALA A 100 -14.88 0.83 -2.62
N ARG A 101 -15.81 0.18 -3.33
CA ARG A 101 -15.45 -0.59 -4.51
C ARG A 101 -15.18 0.36 -5.67
N GLY A 102 -13.98 0.35 -6.22
CA GLY A 102 -13.61 1.35 -7.19
C GLY A 102 -12.35 1.03 -7.99
N ASP A 103 -12.25 1.70 -9.12
CA ASP A 103 -11.06 1.74 -9.94
C ASP A 103 -10.19 2.92 -9.49
N LEU A 104 -8.95 2.67 -9.07
CA LEU A 104 -8.03 3.70 -8.61
C LEU A 104 -7.65 4.71 -9.70
N SER A 105 -7.78 4.38 -10.99
CA SER A 105 -7.61 5.34 -12.09
C SER A 105 -8.66 6.47 -12.09
N ARG A 106 -9.72 6.32 -11.27
CA ARG A 106 -10.77 7.33 -11.07
C ARG A 106 -10.64 8.08 -9.75
N LEU A 107 -9.55 7.86 -9.00
CA LEU A 107 -9.30 8.57 -7.76
C LEU A 107 -9.12 10.06 -8.07
N THR A 108 -9.84 10.90 -7.35
CA THR A 108 -9.80 12.37 -7.46
C THR A 108 -9.62 12.99 -6.09
N ALA A 109 -9.22 14.26 -6.03
CA ALA A 109 -9.16 15.02 -4.78
C ALA A 109 -10.50 15.01 -4.03
N SER A 110 -11.63 15.08 -4.73
CA SER A 110 -12.97 14.99 -4.12
C SER A 110 -13.24 13.64 -3.46
N THR A 111 -12.57 12.56 -3.91
CA THR A 111 -12.66 11.26 -3.23
C THR A 111 -11.92 11.27 -1.91
N LEU A 112 -10.93 12.16 -1.76
CA LEU A 112 -10.07 12.31 -0.58
C LEU A 112 -10.45 13.53 0.26
N ASP A 113 -11.64 14.11 0.04
CA ASP A 113 -12.10 15.29 0.79
C ASP A 113 -12.17 14.97 2.29
N GLY A 114 -11.50 15.78 3.10
CA GLY A 114 -11.37 15.56 4.54
C GLY A 114 -10.50 14.37 4.96
N ALA A 115 -9.73 13.76 4.04
CA ALA A 115 -8.80 12.69 4.37
C ALA A 115 -7.64 13.21 5.24
N SER A 116 -7.36 12.51 6.33
CA SER A 116 -6.19 12.74 7.18
C SER A 116 -4.95 11.99 6.66
N LEU A 117 -5.15 10.89 5.93
CA LEU A 117 -4.09 10.04 5.41
C LEU A 117 -4.57 9.21 4.22
N VAL A 118 -3.75 9.15 3.17
CA VAL A 118 -3.82 8.09 2.16
C VAL A 118 -2.75 7.04 2.45
N THR A 119 -3.11 5.77 2.39
CA THR A 119 -2.17 4.66 2.50
C THR A 119 -2.33 3.69 1.35
N ALA A 120 -1.24 3.05 0.97
CA ALA A 120 -1.23 1.93 0.04
C ALA A 120 -0.09 0.98 0.40
N SER A 121 -0.29 -0.33 0.24
CA SER A 121 0.72 -1.33 0.56
C SER A 121 0.81 -2.36 -0.56
N ALA A 122 2.00 -2.56 -1.15
CA ALA A 122 2.21 -3.49 -2.27
C ALA A 122 1.25 -3.29 -3.43
N LEU A 123 1.07 -2.01 -3.79
CA LEU A 123 0.20 -1.55 -4.86
C LEU A 123 0.98 -0.91 -6.01
N LEU A 124 1.98 -0.07 -5.71
CA LEU A 124 2.56 0.82 -6.71
C LEU A 124 3.18 0.07 -7.89
N ASP A 125 3.83 -1.08 -7.66
CA ASP A 125 4.48 -1.87 -8.71
C ASP A 125 3.51 -2.51 -9.71
N VAL A 126 2.21 -2.52 -9.41
CA VAL A 126 1.15 -3.02 -10.30
C VAL A 126 0.31 -1.90 -10.94
N LEU A 127 0.80 -0.66 -10.90
CA LEU A 127 0.18 0.50 -11.54
C LEU A 127 1.00 1.00 -12.73
N THR A 128 0.38 1.73 -13.64
CA THR A 128 1.08 2.49 -14.68
C THR A 128 1.65 3.80 -14.12
N PRO A 129 2.63 4.45 -14.79
CA PRO A 129 3.11 5.77 -14.40
C PRO A 129 2.00 6.82 -14.25
N GLU A 130 0.99 6.78 -15.11
CA GLU A 130 -0.15 7.70 -15.10
C GLU A 130 -1.07 7.47 -13.90
N GLU A 131 -1.29 6.20 -13.51
CA GLU A 131 -2.05 5.87 -12.32
C GLU A 131 -1.32 6.33 -11.04
N VAL A 132 0.01 6.16 -10.98
CA VAL A 132 0.83 6.68 -9.86
C VAL A 132 0.78 8.20 -9.80
N ASP A 133 0.88 8.88 -10.94
CA ASP A 133 0.78 10.35 -11.01
C ASP A 133 -0.62 10.84 -10.60
N GLY A 134 -1.68 10.14 -11.00
CA GLY A 134 -3.05 10.46 -10.60
C GLY A 134 -3.27 10.35 -9.09
N ILE A 135 -2.69 9.33 -8.44
CA ILE A 135 -2.70 9.22 -6.97
C ILE A 135 -1.96 10.39 -6.32
N ALA A 136 -0.76 10.72 -6.82
CA ALA A 136 0.03 11.83 -6.29
C ALA A 136 -0.69 13.18 -6.44
N ALA A 137 -1.30 13.43 -7.61
CA ALA A 137 -2.07 14.62 -7.88
C ALA A 137 -3.30 14.73 -6.96
N ALA A 138 -4.06 13.64 -6.79
CA ALA A 138 -5.23 13.61 -5.92
C ALA A 138 -4.86 13.88 -4.45
N CYS A 139 -3.75 13.31 -3.97
CA CYS A 139 -3.26 13.57 -2.61
C CYS A 139 -2.84 15.04 -2.43
N ALA A 140 -2.11 15.60 -3.40
CA ALA A 140 -1.63 16.98 -3.34
C ALA A 140 -2.78 18.00 -3.38
N GLU A 141 -3.76 17.82 -4.27
CA GLU A 141 -4.93 18.71 -4.38
C GLU A 141 -5.83 18.62 -3.14
N ALA A 142 -5.92 17.45 -2.50
CA ALA A 142 -6.62 17.28 -1.23
C ALA A 142 -5.79 17.70 0.01
N GLU A 143 -4.56 18.19 -0.18
CA GLU A 143 -3.61 18.51 0.89
C GLU A 143 -3.40 17.35 1.89
N CYS A 144 -3.49 16.11 1.40
CA CYS A 144 -3.49 14.92 2.21
C CYS A 144 -2.14 14.21 2.14
N PRO A 145 -1.49 13.93 3.29
CA PRO A 145 -0.24 13.17 3.31
C PRO A 145 -0.48 11.71 2.91
N ALA A 146 0.56 11.06 2.37
CA ALA A 146 0.52 9.66 1.95
C ALA A 146 1.58 8.80 2.64
N LEU A 147 1.20 7.59 3.07
CA LEU A 147 2.10 6.53 3.51
C LEU A 147 2.04 5.35 2.54
N LEU A 148 3.06 5.23 1.69
CA LEU A 148 3.14 4.19 0.67
C LEU A 148 4.18 3.15 1.09
N ALA A 149 3.75 1.90 1.25
CA ALA A 149 4.57 0.84 1.82
C ALA A 149 4.76 -0.33 0.85
N LEU A 150 5.88 -1.03 1.02
CA LEU A 150 6.11 -2.37 0.44
C LEU A 150 5.96 -2.45 -1.08
N SER A 151 6.65 -1.60 -1.83
CA SER A 151 6.79 -1.77 -3.28
C SER A 151 7.95 -2.70 -3.62
N VAL A 152 7.78 -3.56 -4.62
CA VAL A 152 8.89 -4.37 -5.12
C VAL A 152 9.93 -3.45 -5.76
N VAL A 153 11.20 -3.60 -5.38
CA VAL A 153 12.34 -2.82 -5.90
C VAL A 153 13.28 -3.64 -6.79
N GLY A 154 12.83 -4.83 -7.19
CA GLY A 154 13.53 -5.72 -8.12
C GLY A 154 14.81 -6.36 -7.59
N ARG A 155 14.98 -6.43 -6.27
CA ARG A 155 16.11 -7.08 -5.59
C ARG A 155 15.60 -8.18 -4.67
N VAL A 156 16.12 -9.39 -4.88
CA VAL A 156 15.95 -10.55 -4.00
C VAL A 156 17.34 -11.16 -3.81
N GLU A 157 17.71 -11.45 -2.57
CA GLU A 157 18.98 -12.09 -2.24
C GLU A 157 18.70 -13.41 -1.53
N LEU A 158 19.16 -14.50 -2.14
CA LEU A 158 18.98 -15.85 -1.63
C LEU A 158 20.29 -16.38 -1.06
N THR A 159 20.21 -17.20 -0.03
CA THR A 159 21.38 -17.85 0.58
C THR A 159 21.06 -19.32 0.89
N PRO A 160 21.86 -20.28 0.37
CA PRO A 160 23.00 -20.07 -0.53
C PRO A 160 22.57 -19.51 -1.90
N ALA A 161 23.44 -18.72 -2.51
CA ALA A 161 23.19 -18.17 -3.85
C ALA A 161 23.24 -19.28 -4.90
N ASP A 162 22.40 -19.16 -5.93
CA ASP A 162 22.38 -20.04 -7.10
C ASP A 162 22.81 -19.27 -8.37
N PRO A 163 23.57 -19.89 -9.30
CA PRO A 163 23.93 -19.26 -10.57
C PRO A 163 22.73 -18.71 -11.38
N MET A 164 21.53 -19.25 -11.17
CA MET A 164 20.30 -18.85 -11.86
C MET A 164 19.59 -17.64 -11.22
N ASP A 165 20.00 -17.21 -10.02
CA ASP A 165 19.32 -16.13 -9.28
C ASP A 165 19.24 -14.82 -10.07
N ALA A 166 20.31 -14.47 -10.79
CA ALA A 166 20.37 -13.27 -11.59
C ALA A 166 19.40 -13.33 -12.79
N GLU A 167 19.37 -14.45 -13.51
CA GLU A 167 18.48 -14.65 -14.67
C GLU A 167 17.00 -14.63 -14.25
N ILE A 168 16.66 -15.30 -13.13
CA ILE A 168 15.30 -15.29 -12.58
C ILE A 168 14.90 -13.88 -12.15
N THR A 169 15.79 -13.15 -11.48
CA THR A 169 15.52 -11.78 -11.03
C THR A 169 15.27 -10.86 -12.22
N GLU A 170 16.09 -10.94 -13.27
CA GLU A 170 15.89 -10.16 -14.49
C GLU A 170 14.57 -10.51 -15.19
N ALA A 171 14.27 -11.80 -15.35
CA ALA A 171 13.03 -12.26 -15.96
C ALA A 171 11.78 -11.81 -15.17
N PHE A 172 11.86 -11.86 -13.83
CA PHE A 172 10.80 -11.38 -12.94
C PHE A 172 10.60 -9.87 -13.07
N ASN A 173 11.68 -9.09 -13.02
CA ASN A 173 11.64 -7.64 -13.19
C ASN A 173 11.13 -7.22 -14.58
N ALA A 174 11.47 -7.97 -15.63
CA ALA A 174 10.95 -7.76 -16.97
C ALA A 174 9.46 -8.09 -17.05
N HIS A 175 9.00 -9.15 -16.36
CA HIS A 175 7.57 -9.44 -16.25
C HIS A 175 6.81 -8.30 -15.57
N GLN A 176 7.31 -7.79 -14.44
CA GLN A 176 6.60 -6.75 -13.69
C GLN A 176 6.38 -5.47 -14.51
N ARG A 177 7.17 -5.21 -15.55
CA ARG A 177 6.99 -4.07 -16.46
C ARG A 177 6.03 -4.34 -17.63
N ARG A 178 5.53 -5.57 -17.79
CA ARG A 178 4.60 -5.91 -18.89
C ARG A 178 3.31 -5.08 -18.76
N GLY A 179 2.78 -4.65 -19.89
CA GLY A 179 1.57 -3.82 -19.92
C GLY A 179 1.81 -2.36 -19.51
N GLY A 180 3.07 -1.91 -19.43
CA GLY A 180 3.40 -0.53 -19.08
C GLY A 180 3.36 -0.24 -17.58
N LEU A 181 3.33 -1.28 -16.74
CA LEU A 181 3.39 -1.16 -15.29
C LEU A 181 4.79 -0.71 -14.84
N VAL A 182 4.86 0.01 -13.72
CA VAL A 182 6.12 0.55 -13.20
C VAL A 182 7.02 -0.54 -12.60
N GLY A 183 6.45 -1.64 -12.10
CA GLY A 183 7.19 -2.78 -11.59
C GLY A 183 8.27 -2.38 -10.56
N PRO A 184 9.53 -2.83 -10.71
CA PRO A 184 10.60 -2.53 -9.75
C PRO A 184 11.01 -1.05 -9.69
N ASP A 185 10.55 -0.23 -10.63
CA ASP A 185 10.84 1.21 -10.69
C ASP A 185 9.84 2.03 -9.87
N ALA A 186 8.85 1.38 -9.22
CA ALA A 186 7.74 2.00 -8.50
C ALA A 186 8.16 3.10 -7.51
N MET A 187 9.20 2.85 -6.71
CA MET A 187 9.68 3.81 -5.72
C MET A 187 10.19 5.11 -6.38
N ALA A 188 10.94 4.98 -7.48
CA ALA A 188 11.47 6.14 -8.21
C ALA A 188 10.32 6.93 -8.85
N VAL A 189 9.42 6.23 -9.57
CA VAL A 189 8.27 6.85 -10.24
C VAL A 189 7.37 7.58 -9.24
N ALA A 190 7.04 6.95 -8.11
CA ALA A 190 6.22 7.59 -7.08
C ALA A 190 6.94 8.78 -6.44
N SER A 191 8.22 8.66 -6.12
CA SER A 191 8.98 9.78 -5.53
C SER A 191 9.01 10.99 -6.46
N GLU A 192 9.24 10.77 -7.75
CA GLU A 192 9.19 11.83 -8.76
C GLU A 192 7.79 12.42 -8.92
N ALA A 193 6.75 11.59 -8.97
CA ALA A 193 5.37 12.06 -9.09
C ALA A 193 4.95 12.94 -7.90
N PHE A 194 5.16 12.47 -6.67
CA PHE A 194 4.85 13.24 -5.47
C PHE A 194 5.66 14.54 -5.39
N ALA A 195 6.96 14.50 -5.74
CA ALA A 195 7.78 15.71 -5.78
C ALA A 195 7.31 16.72 -6.84
N ARG A 196 6.87 16.27 -8.03
CA ARG A 196 6.28 17.14 -9.07
C ARG A 196 5.05 17.87 -8.57
N HIS A 197 4.24 17.22 -7.74
CA HIS A 197 3.04 17.80 -7.11
C HIS A 197 3.33 18.54 -5.80
N GLY A 198 4.61 18.85 -5.52
CA GLY A 198 5.01 19.72 -4.41
C GLY A 198 5.17 19.02 -3.05
N ALA A 199 5.06 17.70 -2.98
CA ALA A 199 5.23 16.97 -1.73
C ALA A 199 6.72 16.87 -1.33
N THR A 200 6.99 16.89 -0.03
CA THR A 200 8.29 16.49 0.51
C THR A 200 8.32 14.96 0.64
N VAL A 201 9.16 14.29 -0.14
CA VAL A 201 9.25 12.82 -0.16
C VAL A 201 10.32 12.33 0.80
N ARG A 202 9.98 11.33 1.61
CA ARG A 202 10.92 10.55 2.44
C ARG A 202 10.82 9.08 2.07
N THR A 203 11.96 8.42 1.94
CA THR A 203 12.03 6.98 1.63
C THR A 203 12.81 6.26 2.71
N HIS A 204 12.47 4.99 2.94
CA HIS A 204 13.17 4.11 3.87
C HIS A 204 13.26 2.70 3.28
N ALA A 205 14.42 2.06 3.40
CA ALA A 205 14.58 0.68 2.97
C ALA A 205 13.84 -0.26 3.94
N SER A 206 12.96 -1.11 3.42
CA SER A 206 12.13 -2.04 4.20
C SER A 206 12.19 -3.45 3.60
N PRO A 207 13.36 -4.11 3.57
CA PRO A 207 13.46 -5.43 2.95
C PRO A 207 12.66 -6.45 3.76
N TRP A 208 12.01 -7.37 3.06
CA TRP A 208 11.59 -8.62 3.70
C TRP A 208 12.83 -9.41 4.12
N MET A 209 12.89 -9.79 5.38
CA MET A 209 13.92 -10.67 5.92
C MET A 209 13.30 -12.02 6.27
N LEU A 210 13.46 -12.98 5.36
CA LEU A 210 12.90 -14.32 5.52
C LEU A 210 14.01 -15.29 5.92
N GLY A 211 13.83 -15.96 7.06
CA GLY A 211 14.75 -16.98 7.56
C GLY A 211 14.03 -18.32 7.77
N PRO A 212 14.78 -19.41 7.97
CA PRO A 212 14.21 -20.74 8.23
C PRO A 212 13.38 -20.79 9.53
N SER A 213 13.54 -19.82 10.43
CA SER A 213 12.79 -19.68 11.68
C SER A 213 11.60 -18.71 11.60
N THR A 214 11.35 -18.06 10.47
CA THR A 214 10.15 -17.25 10.26
C THR A 214 9.00 -18.21 9.92
N PRO A 215 7.95 -18.33 10.75
CA PRO A 215 6.86 -19.26 10.48
C PRO A 215 6.15 -18.94 9.15
N ARG A 216 5.73 -20.00 8.45
CA ARG A 216 4.77 -19.91 7.34
C ARG A 216 3.36 -19.85 7.88
#